data_AF-A0A853CMD3-F1
#
_entry.id   AF-A0A853CMD3-F1
#
_cell.length_a   1.000
_cell.length_b   1.000
_cell.length_c   1.000
_cell.angle_alpha   90.00
_cell.angle_beta   90.00
_cell.angle_gamma   90.00
#
_symmetry.space_group_name_H-M   'P 1'
#
loop_
_entity.id
_entity.type
_entity.pdbx_description
1 polymer ?
#
loop_
_entity_poly.entity_id
_entity_poly.type
_entity_poly.pdbx_seq_one_letter_code
_entity_poly.pdbx_strand_id
1 'polypeptide(L)'
;MSREAAQQPTVVRDADQQPLPPLLVVRPDALTGTLDVRGRLDRVGADLVAGSAEALCRQGHRHLHLRLEPPTADPDEMALLAALVERFAACGVRIVVD
;
A
#
# COMPACT_ATOMS: atom_id res chain seq x y z
N MET A 1 41.52 -41.26 17.32
CA MET A 1 40.74 -40.84 18.50
C MET A 1 39.99 -39.57 18.13
N SER A 2 38.67 -39.68 18.04
CA SER A 2 37.73 -38.63 17.63
C SER A 2 37.33 -37.75 18.82
N ARG A 3 37.09 -36.45 18.57
CA ARG A 3 36.33 -35.41 19.35
C ARG A 3 36.94 -34.06 18.97
N GLU A 4 36.24 -32.96 18.75
CA GLU A 4 34.86 -32.57 19.01
C GLU A 4 34.58 -31.39 18.07
N ALA A 5 33.58 -31.51 17.19
CA ALA A 5 33.08 -30.38 16.43
C ALA A 5 32.31 -29.49 17.41
N ALA A 6 32.95 -28.44 17.91
CA ALA A 6 32.27 -27.38 18.62
C ALA A 6 31.52 -26.51 17.60
N GLN A 7 30.42 -27.03 17.05
CA GLN A 7 29.39 -26.16 16.48
C GLN A 7 28.84 -25.33 17.65
N GLN A 8 29.34 -24.11 17.76
CA GLN A 8 28.69 -23.09 18.58
C GLN A 8 27.28 -22.89 18.00
N PRO A 9 26.21 -23.06 18.80
CA PRO A 9 24.88 -22.78 18.32
C PRO A 9 24.81 -21.29 18.03
N THR A 10 24.59 -20.94 16.77
CA THR A 10 24.15 -19.60 16.38
C THR A 10 22.81 -19.38 17.07
N VAL A 11 22.86 -18.71 18.21
CA VAL A 11 21.65 -18.18 18.85
C VAL A 11 21.17 -17.07 17.94
N VAL A 12 20.30 -17.44 16.99
CA VAL A 12 19.47 -16.48 16.29
C VAL A 12 18.59 -15.88 17.38
N ARG A 13 18.98 -14.71 17.87
CA ARG A 13 18.15 -13.98 18.82
C ARG A 13 16.88 -13.63 18.08
N ASP A 14 15.81 -14.29 18.49
CA ASP A 14 14.42 -13.95 18.18
C ASP A 14 14.11 -12.61 18.85
N ALA A 15 14.77 -11.56 18.36
CA ALA A 15 14.57 -10.20 18.80
C ALA A 15 13.37 -9.68 18.01
N ASP A 16 12.21 -9.65 18.68
CA ASP A 16 11.10 -8.77 18.36
C ASP A 16 10.56 -8.87 16.93
N GLN A 17 10.02 -10.04 16.55
CA GLN A 17 9.03 -10.13 15.47
C GLN A 17 7.71 -9.49 15.92
N GLN A 18 7.75 -8.20 16.27
CA GLN A 18 6.57 -7.37 16.21
C GLN A 18 6.08 -7.46 14.76
N PRO A 19 4.80 -7.81 14.49
CA PRO A 19 4.32 -7.88 13.12
C PRO A 19 4.68 -6.55 12.46
N LEU A 20 5.54 -6.58 11.43
CA LEU A 20 5.77 -5.39 10.64
C LEU A 20 4.38 -4.94 10.19
N PRO A 21 3.99 -3.69 10.45
CA PRO A 21 2.75 -3.19 9.89
C PRO A 21 2.78 -3.49 8.39
N PRO A 22 1.66 -3.95 7.81
CA PRO A 22 1.62 -4.36 6.42
C PRO A 22 2.22 -3.26 5.54
N LEU A 23 3.08 -3.63 4.59
CA LEU A 23 3.74 -2.70 3.66
C LEU A 23 2.73 -1.68 3.09
N LEU A 24 1.57 -2.18 2.71
CA LEU A 24 0.38 -1.41 2.37
C LEU A 24 -0.89 -2.26 2.56
N VAL A 25 -1.97 -1.66 3.04
CA VAL A 25 -3.33 -2.22 3.02
C VAL A 25 -4.23 -1.28 2.23
N VAL A 26 -4.97 -1.83 1.28
CA VAL A 26 -5.99 -1.09 0.51
C VAL A 26 -7.35 -1.71 0.81
N ARG A 27 -8.28 -0.90 1.32
CA ARG A 27 -9.65 -1.33 1.63
C ARG A 27 -10.62 -0.51 0.78
N PRO A 28 -11.16 -1.07 -0.32
CA PRO A 28 -12.20 -0.43 -1.08
C PRO A 28 -13.55 -0.55 -0.36
N ASP A 29 -14.26 0.57 -0.26
CA ASP A 29 -15.66 0.65 0.12
C ASP A 29 -16.50 0.95 -1.13
N ALA A 30 -17.15 -0.09 -1.65
CA ALA A 30 -18.01 -0.01 -2.82
C ALA A 30 -19.33 0.73 -2.58
N LEU A 31 -19.71 1.00 -1.32
CA LEU A 31 -20.90 1.81 -1.05
C LEU A 31 -20.61 3.29 -1.29
N THR A 32 -19.43 3.75 -0.84
CA THR A 32 -19.07 5.17 -0.86
C THR A 32 -18.10 5.54 -1.98
N GLY A 33 -17.47 4.57 -2.64
CA GLY A 33 -16.39 4.81 -3.59
C GLY A 33 -15.08 5.24 -2.91
N THR A 34 -14.88 4.85 -1.65
CA THR A 34 -13.69 5.21 -0.86
C THR A 34 -12.65 4.10 -0.94
N LEU A 35 -11.37 4.47 -0.97
CA LEU A 35 -10.22 3.59 -0.76
C LEU A 35 -9.50 4.06 0.49
N ASP A 36 -9.62 3.29 1.58
CA ASP A 36 -8.78 3.49 2.76
C ASP A 36 -7.45 2.79 2.53
N VAL A 37 -6.37 3.57 2.51
CA VAL A 37 -5.01 3.11 2.28
C VAL A 37 -4.19 3.32 3.54
N ARG A 38 -3.66 2.23 4.09
CA ARG A 38 -2.79 2.25 5.26
C ARG A 38 -1.40 1.76 4.92
N GLY A 39 -0.37 2.50 5.32
CA GLY A 39 1.02 2.15 5.08
C GLY A 39 1.70 3.02 4.02
N ARG A 40 2.83 2.55 3.51
CA ARG A 40 3.71 3.34 2.64
C ARG A 40 3.37 3.14 1.17
N LEU A 41 3.20 4.23 0.42
CA LEU A 41 2.88 4.14 -1.01
C LEU A 41 4.14 3.96 -1.86
N ASP A 42 4.57 2.71 -2.05
CA ASP A 42 5.59 2.38 -3.06
C ASP A 42 4.95 2.02 -4.42
N ARG A 43 5.77 1.59 -5.39
CA ARG A 43 5.28 1.21 -6.74
C ARG A 43 4.31 0.04 -6.70
N VAL A 44 4.57 -0.98 -5.88
CA VAL A 44 3.68 -2.14 -5.74
C VAL A 44 2.38 -1.70 -5.09
N GLY A 45 2.47 -0.84 -4.09
CA GLY A 45 1.33 -0.23 -3.44
C GLY A 45 0.47 0.60 -4.40
N ALA A 46 1.10 1.38 -5.28
CA ALA A 46 0.41 2.14 -6.30
C ALA A 46 -0.37 1.25 -7.26
N ASP A 47 0.18 0.10 -7.66
CA ASP A 47 -0.52 -0.90 -8.49
C ASP A 47 -1.74 -1.51 -7.76
N LEU A 48 -1.64 -1.74 -6.44
CA LEU A 48 -2.77 -2.23 -5.63
C LEU A 48 -3.89 -1.20 -5.51
N VAL A 49 -3.54 0.07 -5.29
CA VAL A 49 -4.50 1.19 -5.27
C VAL A 49 -5.16 1.33 -6.63
N ALA A 50 -4.37 1.28 -7.70
CA ALA A 50 -4.83 1.29 -9.08
C ALA A 50 -5.87 0.19 -9.37
N GLY A 51 -5.53 -1.08 -9.09
CA GLY A 51 -6.44 -2.19 -9.35
C GLY A 51 -7.73 -2.11 -8.54
N SER A 52 -7.64 -1.63 -7.30
CA SER A 52 -8.79 -1.41 -6.42
C SER A 52 -9.69 -0.27 -6.91
N ALA A 53 -9.12 0.85 -7.32
CA ALA A 53 -9.84 1.98 -7.89
C ALA A 53 -10.50 1.61 -9.23
N GLU A 54 -9.83 0.81 -10.07
CA GLU A 54 -10.42 0.27 -11.30
C GLU A 54 -11.60 -0.66 -11.02
N ALA A 55 -11.56 -1.46 -9.95
CA ALA A 55 -12.69 -2.28 -9.54
C ALA A 55 -13.91 -1.44 -9.16
N LEU A 56 -13.71 -0.36 -8.40
CA LEU A 56 -14.77 0.61 -8.09
C LEU A 56 -15.28 1.31 -9.37
N CYS A 57 -14.39 1.67 -10.30
CA CYS A 57 -14.80 2.26 -11.58
C CYS A 57 -15.68 1.32 -12.41
N ARG A 58 -15.37 0.02 -12.42
CA ARG A 58 -16.20 -1.01 -13.08
C ARG A 58 -17.57 -1.16 -12.43
N GLN A 59 -17.72 -0.81 -11.15
CA GLN A 59 -19.00 -0.77 -10.45
C GLN A 59 -19.77 0.53 -10.69
N GLY A 60 -19.22 1.47 -11.46
CA GLY A 60 -19.87 2.72 -11.86
C GLY A 60 -19.39 3.96 -11.13
N HIS A 61 -18.45 3.83 -10.18
CA HIS A 61 -17.90 4.99 -9.49
C HIS A 61 -17.06 5.85 -10.43
N ARG A 62 -17.33 7.16 -10.44
CA ARG A 62 -16.54 8.18 -11.18
C ARG A 62 -15.92 9.22 -10.26
N HIS A 63 -16.34 9.22 -9.00
CA HIS A 63 -15.77 10.02 -7.93
C HIS A 63 -15.26 9.04 -6.88
N LEU A 64 -13.96 9.05 -6.63
CA LEU A 64 -13.32 8.21 -5.64
C LEU A 64 -12.68 9.08 -4.56
N HIS A 65 -12.79 8.62 -3.32
CA HIS A 65 -12.06 9.20 -2.19
C HIS A 65 -10.88 8.29 -1.85
N LEU A 66 -9.69 8.84 -1.75
CA LEU A 66 -8.49 8.11 -1.37
C LEU A 66 -8.01 8.66 -0.02
N ARG A 67 -8.18 7.88 1.03
CA ARG A 67 -7.77 8.23 2.38
C ARG A 67 -6.43 7.60 2.69
N LEU A 68 -5.43 8.41 3.00
CA LEU A 68 -4.06 7.95 3.25
C LEU A 68 -3.74 8.05 4.74
N GLU A 69 -3.42 6.92 5.36
CA GLU A 69 -3.01 6.85 6.77
C GLU A 69 -1.67 6.10 6.92
N PRO A 70 -0.55 6.79 7.24
CA PRO A 70 -0.44 8.24 7.45
C PRO A 70 -0.56 9.03 6.14
N PRO A 71 -0.82 10.35 6.21
CA PRO A 71 -0.77 11.21 5.04
C PRO A 71 0.60 11.13 4.36
N THR A 72 0.60 11.07 3.04
CA THR A 72 1.83 11.03 2.25
C THR A 72 2.56 12.37 2.32
N ALA A 73 3.80 12.36 2.81
CA ALA A 73 4.69 13.54 2.85
C ALA A 73 6.02 13.33 2.11
N ASP A 74 6.32 12.09 1.72
CA ASP A 74 7.52 11.74 0.96
C ASP A 74 7.36 12.15 -0.51
N PRO A 75 8.34 12.85 -1.12
CA PRO A 75 8.23 13.32 -2.51
C PRO A 75 8.03 12.21 -3.54
N ASP A 76 8.64 11.03 -3.33
CA ASP A 76 8.51 9.90 -4.26
C ASP A 76 7.11 9.29 -4.17
N GLU A 77 6.58 9.19 -2.94
CA GLU A 77 5.21 8.75 -2.71
C GLU A 77 4.20 9.76 -3.27
N MET A 78 4.45 11.06 -3.13
CA MET A 78 3.63 12.12 -3.73
C MET A 78 3.64 12.06 -5.26
N ALA A 79 4.78 11.75 -5.88
CA ALA A 79 4.88 11.59 -7.32
C ALA A 79 4.08 10.38 -7.82
N LEU A 80 4.12 9.26 -7.09
CA LEU A 80 3.30 8.07 -7.38
C LEU A 80 1.81 8.37 -7.25
N LEU A 81 1.43 9.08 -6.18
CA LEU A 81 0.06 9.50 -5.94
C LEU A 81 -0.44 10.44 -7.05
N ALA A 82 0.35 11.43 -7.45
CA ALA A 82 0.02 12.35 -8.54
C ALA A 82 -0.17 11.59 -9.86
N ALA A 83 0.74 10.67 -10.19
CA ALA A 83 0.64 9.83 -11.38
C ALA A 83 -0.64 8.97 -11.38
N LEU A 84 -1.05 8.42 -10.23
CA LEU A 84 -2.33 7.71 -10.10
C LEU A 84 -3.51 8.64 -10.40
N VAL A 85 -3.56 9.81 -9.77
CA VAL A 85 -4.64 10.79 -9.96
C VAL A 85 -4.75 11.20 -11.43
N GLU A 86 -3.63 11.52 -12.09
CA GLU A 86 -3.60 11.89 -13.51
C GLU A 86 -4.09 10.75 -14.41
N ARG A 87 -3.64 9.52 -14.16
CA ARG A 87 -4.05 8.33 -14.91
C ARG A 87 -5.57 8.12 -14.88
N PHE A 88 -6.20 8.31 -13.73
CA PHE A 88 -7.65 8.17 -13.60
C PHE A 88 -8.41 9.38 -14.15
N ALA A 89 -7.86 10.58 -14.01
CA ALA A 89 -8.43 11.79 -14.61
C ALA A 89 -8.50 11.69 -16.14
N ALA A 90 -7.47 11.11 -16.78
CA ALA A 90 -7.47 10.84 -18.22
C ALA A 90 -8.61 9.91 -18.68
N CYS A 91 -9.12 9.08 -17.75
CA CYS A 91 -10.27 8.19 -17.96
C CYS A 91 -11.61 8.78 -17.48
N GLY A 92 -11.65 10.07 -17.14
CA GLY A 92 -12.84 10.76 -16.66
C GLY A 92 -13.24 10.39 -15.22
N VAL A 93 -12.31 9.87 -14.43
CA VAL A 93 -12.51 9.53 -13.01
C VAL A 93 -11.83 10.59 -12.16
N ARG A 94 -12.56 11.17 -11.22
CA ARG A 94 -12.04 12.14 -10.26
C ARG A 94 -11.64 11.42 -8.97
N ILE A 95 -10.38 11.59 -8.57
CA ILE A 95 -9.88 11.16 -7.26
C ILE A 95 -9.70 12.38 -6.38
N VAL A 96 -10.26 12.34 -5.17
CA VAL A 96 -9.99 13.30 -4.10
C VAL A 96 -9.13 12.60 -3.05
N VAL A 97 -8.03 13.22 -2.67
CA VAL A 97 -7.13 12.69 -1.64
C VAL A 97 -7.42 13.41 -0.34
N ASP A 98 -7.69 12.63 0.71
CA ASP A 98 -7.98 13.08 2.07
C ASP A 98 -6.91 12.59 3.06
#